data_AF-B2CPP2-F1
#
_entry.id   AF-B2CPP2-F1
#
_cell.length_a   1.000
_cell.length_b   1.000
_cell.length_c   1.000
_cell.angle_alpha   90.00
_cell.angle_beta   90.00
_cell.angle_gamma   90.00
#
_symmetry.space_group_name_H-M   'P 1'
#
loop_
_entity.id
_entity.type
_entity.pdbx_description
1 polymer ?
#
loop_
_entity_poly.entity_id
_entity_poly.type
_entity_poly.pdbx_seq_one_letter_code
_entity_poly.pdbx_strand_id
1 'polypeptide(L)'
;VDQPVGTGFATGKPTATSQEEIAEDFIKFFKNFQEIFGIKNYKIYVTGESYAGRYVPYISAAMLDQNDTEYYDLKGALVYDPCIGQFD
;
A
#
# COMPACT_ATOMS: atom_id res chain seq x y z
N VAL A 1 -5.14 -6.66 -4.06
CA VAL A 1 -4.67 -7.12 -2.74
C VAL A 1 -5.80 -6.83 -1.77
N ASP A 2 -6.35 -7.85 -1.12
CA ASP A 2 -7.36 -7.64 -0.08
C ASP A 2 -6.67 -7.04 1.15
N GLN A 3 -7.00 -5.79 1.46
CA GLN A 3 -6.43 -4.99 2.55
C GLN A 3 -7.42 -3.89 2.94
N PRO A 4 -7.43 -3.42 4.20
CA PRO A 4 -6.67 -3.92 5.36
C PRO A 4 -7.22 -5.24 5.90
N VAL A 5 -6.66 -5.74 7.01
CA VAL A 5 -7.21 -6.88 7.76
C VAL A 5 -8.71 -6.67 8.01
N GLY A 6 -9.52 -7.68 7.68
CA GLY A 6 -10.98 -7.66 7.68
C GLY A 6 -11.61 -7.51 6.29
N THR A 7 -10.84 -7.17 5.26
CA THR A 7 -11.33 -7.04 3.88
C THR A 7 -11.27 -8.36 3.14
N GLY A 8 -12.39 -8.81 2.56
CA GLY A 8 -12.43 -10.00 1.71
C GLY A 8 -11.81 -11.24 2.39
N PHE A 9 -10.74 -11.78 1.80
CA PHE A 9 -10.01 -12.93 2.33
C PHE A 9 -8.89 -12.58 3.31
N ALA A 10 -8.60 -11.31 3.58
CA ALA A 10 -7.65 -10.88 4.60
C ALA A 10 -8.26 -11.03 6.00
N THR A 11 -8.58 -12.26 6.41
CA THR A 11 -9.26 -12.57 7.66
C THR A 11 -8.35 -12.33 8.87
N GLY A 12 -8.90 -11.81 9.96
CA GLY A 12 -8.16 -11.55 11.19
C GLY A 12 -8.89 -10.53 12.06
N LYS A 13 -8.30 -10.18 13.20
CA LYS A 13 -8.76 -9.05 14.01
C LYS A 13 -8.13 -7.77 13.47
N PRO A 14 -8.90 -6.80 12.95
CA PRO A 14 -8.33 -5.52 12.52
C PRO A 14 -7.70 -4.79 13.71
N THR A 15 -6.43 -4.42 13.59
CA THR A 15 -5.68 -3.67 14.61
C THR A 15 -5.28 -2.28 14.14
N ALA A 16 -5.11 -2.10 12.82
CA ALA A 16 -4.80 -0.80 12.25
C ALA A 16 -6.01 0.16 12.38
N THR A 17 -5.75 1.35 12.92
CA THR A 17 -6.72 2.41 13.18
C THR A 17 -6.45 3.69 12.39
N SER A 18 -5.31 3.76 11.70
CA SER A 18 -4.88 4.88 10.86
C SER A 18 -4.46 4.42 9.46
N GLN A 19 -4.30 5.36 8.51
CA GLN A 19 -3.83 5.02 7.16
C GLN A 19 -2.34 4.68 7.14
N GLU A 20 -1.58 5.27 8.05
CA GLU A 20 -0.18 5.00 8.31
C GLU A 20 0.01 3.54 8.76
N GLU A 21 -0.77 3.08 9.74
CA GLU A 21 -0.72 1.68 10.22
C GLU A 21 -1.12 0.69 9.11
N ILE A 22 -2.15 1.03 8.31
CA ILE A 22 -2.53 0.21 7.13
C ILE A 22 -1.38 0.14 6.12
N ALA A 23 -0.71 1.27 5.86
CA ALA A 23 0.41 1.33 4.92
C ALA A 23 1.62 0.51 5.40
N GLU A 24 1.94 0.58 6.70
CA GLU A 24 2.98 -0.26 7.31
C GLU A 24 2.71 -1.75 7.13
N ASP A 25 1.47 -2.19 7.38
CA ASP A 25 1.08 -3.58 7.19
C ASP A 25 1.15 -3.98 5.71
N PHE A 26 0.74 -3.08 4.81
CA PHE A 26 0.81 -3.32 3.37
C PHE A 26 2.26 -3.52 2.88
N ILE A 27 3.20 -2.66 3.28
CA ILE A 27 4.60 -2.79 2.82
C ILE A 27 5.27 -4.04 3.40
N LYS A 28 4.92 -4.47 4.63
CA LYS A 28 5.38 -5.75 5.21
C LYS A 28 4.88 -6.93 4.39
N PHE A 29 3.58 -6.94 4.05
CA PHE A 29 3.02 -7.94 3.12
C PHE A 29 3.75 -7.94 1.78
N PHE A 30 3.95 -6.75 1.19
CA PHE A 30 4.52 -6.63 -0.13
C PHE A 30 6.00 -7.06 -0.16
N LYS A 31 6.78 -6.77 0.89
CA LYS A 31 8.14 -7.29 1.05
C LYS A 31 8.17 -8.80 1.11
N ASN A 32 7.34 -9.42 1.96
CA ASN A 32 7.26 -10.87 2.06
C ASN A 32 6.85 -11.50 0.72
N PHE A 33 5.88 -10.91 0.02
CA PHE A 33 5.49 -11.33 -1.32
C PHE A 33 6.67 -11.27 -2.30
N GLN A 34 7.40 -10.14 -2.30
CA GLN A 34 8.58 -9.96 -3.13
C GLN A 34 9.68 -10.99 -2.85
N GLU A 35 9.97 -11.28 -1.58
CA GLU A 35 10.95 -12.28 -1.16
C GLU A 35 10.56 -13.70 -1.59
N ILE A 36 9.29 -14.09 -1.36
CA ILE A 36 8.76 -15.42 -1.72
C ILE A 36 8.88 -15.68 -3.23
N PHE A 37 8.60 -14.67 -4.04
CA PHE A 37 8.56 -14.80 -5.49
C PHE A 37 9.83 -14.29 -6.20
N GLY A 38 10.86 -13.87 -5.46
CA GLY A 38 12.11 -13.36 -6.03
C GLY A 38 11.95 -12.07 -6.84
N ILE A 39 10.96 -11.24 -6.51
CA ILE A 39 10.67 -9.98 -7.19
C ILE A 39 11.51 -8.88 -6.53
N LYS A 40 12.51 -8.37 -7.25
CA LYS A 40 13.36 -7.26 -6.79
C LYS A 40 13.88 -6.44 -7.96
N ASN A 41 14.27 -5.19 -7.69
CA ASN A 41 14.74 -4.20 -8.66
C ASN A 41 13.70 -3.88 -9.75
N TYR A 42 12.41 -3.95 -9.41
CA TYR A 42 11.33 -3.58 -10.30
C TYR A 42 10.85 -2.16 -10.01
N LYS A 43 10.50 -1.44 -11.08
CA LYS A 43 9.75 -0.19 -10.97
C LYS A 43 8.36 -0.48 -10.44
N ILE A 44 7.97 0.18 -9.35
CA ILE A 44 6.67 -0.02 -8.72
C ILE A 44 5.74 1.13 -9.07
N TYR A 45 4.49 0.78 -9.35
CA TYR A 45 3.39 1.73 -9.54
C TYR A 45 2.25 1.33 -8.63
N VAL A 46 1.79 2.24 -7.77
CA VAL A 46 0.68 1.98 -6.84
C VAL A 46 -0.56 2.63 -7.40
N THR A 47 -1.60 1.83 -7.63
CA THR A 47 -2.83 2.32 -8.26
C THR A 47 -4.08 1.88 -7.51
N GLY A 48 -5.17 2.64 -7.62
CA GLY A 48 -6.43 2.32 -6.98
C GLY A 48 -7.57 3.26 -7.37
N GLU A 49 -8.75 3.02 -6.80
CA GLU A 49 -9.97 3.79 -7.06
C GLU A 49 -10.71 4.14 -5.76
N SER A 50 -11.55 5.18 -5.79
CA SER A 50 -12.49 5.51 -4.71
C SER A 50 -11.75 5.75 -3.38
N TYR A 51 -12.02 4.98 -2.33
CA TYR A 51 -11.35 5.13 -1.04
C TYR A 51 -9.84 4.83 -1.10
N ALA A 52 -9.35 4.19 -2.17
CA ALA A 52 -7.91 4.07 -2.41
C ALA A 52 -7.24 5.43 -2.66
N GLY A 53 -8.00 6.51 -2.89
CA GLY A 53 -7.50 7.88 -2.77
C GLY A 53 -6.85 8.19 -1.42
N ARG A 54 -7.22 7.46 -0.36
CA ARG A 54 -6.50 7.42 0.92
C ARG A 54 -5.33 6.43 0.87
N TYR A 55 -5.57 5.18 0.50
CA TYR A 55 -4.54 4.14 0.62
C TYR A 55 -3.30 4.40 -0.25
N VAL A 56 -3.48 4.80 -1.51
CA VAL A 56 -2.39 4.95 -2.48
C VAL A 56 -1.32 5.94 -2.00
N PRO A 57 -1.62 7.19 -1.58
CA PRO A 57 -0.59 8.10 -1.11
C PRO A 57 0.11 7.63 0.18
N TYR A 58 -0.61 7.02 1.14
CA TYR A 58 -0.01 6.52 2.37
C TYR A 58 0.91 5.31 2.15
N ILE A 59 0.47 4.34 1.33
CA ILE A 59 1.32 3.21 0.93
C ILE A 59 2.53 3.69 0.14
N SER A 60 2.34 4.66 -0.76
CA SER A 60 3.43 5.25 -1.56
C SER A 60 4.45 5.96 -0.68
N ALA A 61 4.00 6.73 0.32
CA ALA A 61 4.88 7.38 1.29
C ALA A 61 5.68 6.33 2.08
N ALA A 62 5.00 5.31 2.62
CA ALA A 62 5.65 4.23 3.36
C ALA A 62 6.71 3.50 2.52
N MET A 63 6.51 3.32 1.21
CA MET A 63 7.51 2.78 0.29
C MET A 63 8.72 3.71 0.13
N LEU A 64 8.49 5.01 -0.08
CA LEU A 64 9.57 5.99 -0.24
C LEU A 64 10.41 6.12 1.05
N ASP A 65 9.77 6.08 2.21
CA ASP A 65 10.43 6.21 3.51
C ASP A 65 11.39 5.05 3.83
N GLN A 66 11.22 3.89 3.18
CA GLN A 66 12.18 2.78 3.33
C GLN A 66 13.56 3.11 2.74
N ASN A 67 13.63 4.04 1.79
CA ASN A 67 14.86 4.37 1.07
C ASN A 67 15.59 3.13 0.51
N ASP A 68 14.81 2.14 0.05
CA ASP A 68 15.28 0.85 -0.46
C ASP A 68 14.69 0.61 -1.85
N THR A 69 15.44 1.02 -2.88
CA THR A 69 15.04 0.83 -4.27
C THR A 69 15.20 -0.61 -4.77
N GLU A 70 15.78 -1.53 -4.00
CA GLU A 70 15.76 -2.95 -4.37
C GLU A 70 14.33 -3.51 -4.26
N TYR A 71 13.54 -3.02 -3.30
CA TYR A 71 12.19 -3.54 -3.02
C TYR A 71 11.06 -2.51 -3.14
N TYR A 72 11.39 -1.22 -3.17
CA TYR A 72 10.42 -0.12 -3.14
C TYR A 72 10.77 1.01 -4.11
N ASP A 73 11.26 0.67 -5.31
CA ASP A 73 11.53 1.64 -6.38
C ASP A 73 10.24 2.23 -7.00
N LEU A 74 9.53 3.04 -6.22
CA LEU A 74 8.29 3.68 -6.62
C LEU A 74 8.54 4.70 -7.73
N LYS A 75 7.88 4.52 -8.88
CA LYS A 75 7.98 5.41 -10.05
C LYS A 75 6.72 6.19 -10.36
N GLY A 76 5.60 5.85 -9.74
CA GLY A 76 4.38 6.62 -9.92
C GLY A 76 3.20 6.06 -9.15
N ALA A 77 2.18 6.90 -9.05
CA ALA A 77 0.89 6.53 -8.50
C ALA A 77 -0.22 6.98 -9.46
N LEU A 78 -1.30 6.21 -9.51
CA LEU A 78 -2.48 6.53 -10.32
C LEU A 78 -3.74 6.23 -9.52
N VAL A 79 -4.63 7.21 -9.42
CA VAL A 79 -5.88 7.06 -8.70
C VAL A 79 -7.06 7.46 -9.58
N TYR A 80 -8.09 6.62 -9.60
CA TYR A 80 -9.32 6.84 -10.35
C TYR A 80 -10.46 7.23 -9.39
N ASP A 81 -11.23 8.26 -9.75
CA ASP A 81 -12.32 8.85 -8.95
C ASP A 81 -12.08 8.82 -7.43
N PRO A 82 -10.98 9.43 -6.96
CA PRO A 82 -10.48 9.18 -5.61
C PRO A 82 -11.16 10.03 -4.55
N CYS A 83 -11.28 9.48 -3.34
CA CYS A 83 -11.53 10.26 -2.14
C CYS A 83 -10.21 10.89 -1.66
N ILE A 84 -10.05 12.20 -1.88
CA ILE A 84 -8.88 13.01 -1.48
C ILE A 84 -9.37 14.24 -0.70
N GLY A 85 -8.62 14.69 0.31
CA GLY A 85 -8.98 15.88 1.11
C GLY A 85 -9.99 15.59 2.22
N GLN A 86 -10.54 16.57 2.91
CA GLN A 86 -11.58 16.29 3.91
C GLN A 86 -12.90 15.91 3.22
N PHE A 87 -13.63 14.94 3.80
CA PHE A 87 -15.01 14.66 3.42
C PHE A 87 -15.87 15.05 4.63
N ASP A 88 -16.26 16.31 4.64
CA ASP A 88 -17.26 16.90 5.52
C ASP A 88 -18.68 16.69 4.98
#